data_AF-C1DUS9-F1
#
_entry.id   AF-C1DUS9-F1
#
_cell.length_a   1.000
_cell.length_b   1.000
_cell.length_c   1.000
_cell.angle_alpha   90.00
_cell.angle_beta   90.00
_cell.angle_gamma   90.00
#
_symmetry.space_group_name_H-M   'P 1'
#
loop_
_entity.id
_entity.type
_entity.pdbx_description
1 polymer ?
#
loop_
_entity_poly.entity_id
_entity_poly.type
_entity_poly.pdbx_seq_one_letter_code
_entity_poly.pdbx_strand_id
1 'polypeptide(L)'
;MKITDVRIYPFDTGRIGGRVRAVAEIVIDDILLIRDIKVIESKHGGLFINFPKKKSSSNRFLEIVEPLSKEFAEEVRRAVVDKYKELININLEENLD
;
A
#
# COMPACT_ATOMS: atom_id res chain seq x y z
N MET A 1 -5.21 17.80 3.56
CA MET A 1 -5.34 16.64 4.48
C MET A 1 -3.97 16.06 4.64
N LYS A 2 -3.61 15.55 5.81
CA LYS A 2 -2.29 14.97 6.10
C LYS A 2 -2.43 13.50 6.45
N ILE A 3 -1.50 12.69 5.97
CA ILE A 3 -1.34 11.32 6.47
C ILE A 3 -0.63 11.38 7.83
N THR A 4 -1.32 10.92 8.87
CA THR A 4 -0.94 11.05 10.28
C THR A 4 -0.37 9.75 10.85
N ASP A 5 -0.81 8.61 10.34
CA ASP A 5 -0.24 7.29 10.65
C ASP A 5 -0.20 6.41 9.41
N VAL A 6 0.81 5.55 9.32
CA VAL A 6 0.96 4.55 8.25
C VAL A 6 1.40 3.23 8.86
N ARG A 7 0.61 2.19 8.65
CA ARG A 7 0.93 0.82 9.08
C ARG A 7 1.07 -0.08 7.88
N ILE A 8 2.14 -0.88 7.87
CA ILE A 8 2.47 -1.79 6.78
C ILE A 8 2.47 -3.21 7.32
N TYR A 9 1.80 -4.10 6.60
CA TYR A 9 1.76 -5.54 6.86
C TYR A 9 2.41 -6.24 5.65
N PRO A 10 3.74 -6.47 5.68
CA PRO A 10 4.46 -7.04 4.55
C PRO A 10 4.17 -8.54 4.40
N PHE A 11 4.11 -9.01 3.16
CA PHE A 11 3.99 -10.43 2.82
C PHE A 11 4.45 -10.68 1.37
N ASP A 12 4.93 -11.88 1.08
CA ASP A 12 5.43 -12.22 -0.25
C ASP A 12 4.42 -13.05 -1.06
N THR A 13 3.89 -12.48 -2.15
CA THR A 13 3.08 -13.22 -3.14
C THR A 13 3.86 -13.72 -4.35
N GLY A 14 5.16 -13.45 -4.44
CA GLY A 14 6.01 -13.84 -5.56
C GLY A 14 6.05 -15.35 -5.78
N ARG A 15 5.98 -16.14 -4.70
CA ARG A 15 5.93 -17.61 -4.75
C ARG A 15 4.76 -18.18 -5.55
N ILE A 16 3.66 -17.42 -5.66
CA ILE A 16 2.46 -17.78 -6.42
C ILE A 16 2.29 -16.92 -7.68
N GLY A 17 3.36 -16.25 -8.13
CA GLY A 17 3.34 -15.35 -9.29
C GLY A 17 2.63 -14.02 -9.04
N GLY A 18 2.27 -13.72 -7.79
CA GLY A 18 1.69 -12.45 -7.38
C GLY A 18 2.74 -11.33 -7.32
N ARG A 19 2.25 -10.09 -7.30
CA ARG A 19 3.09 -8.89 -7.20
C ARG A 19 2.77 -8.00 -6.00
N VAL A 20 1.85 -8.43 -5.15
CA VAL A 20 1.52 -7.70 -3.92
C VAL A 20 2.60 -8.03 -2.89
N ARG A 21 3.16 -6.99 -2.28
CA ARG A 21 4.25 -7.07 -1.31
C ARG A 21 3.85 -6.69 0.11
N ALA A 22 2.76 -5.94 0.23
CA ALA A 22 2.17 -5.61 1.52
C ALA A 22 0.72 -5.18 1.36
N VAL A 23 0.01 -5.21 2.48
CA VAL A 23 -1.19 -4.40 2.69
C VAL A 23 -0.84 -3.30 3.68
N ALA A 24 -1.41 -2.12 3.48
CA ALA A 24 -1.20 -0.95 4.29
C ALA A 24 -2.52 -0.39 4.77
N GLU A 25 -2.44 0.33 5.89
CA GLU A 25 -3.53 1.15 6.43
C GLU A 25 -2.97 2.55 6.70
N ILE A 26 -3.78 3.57 6.44
CA ILE A 26 -3.42 4.97 6.68
C ILE A 26 -4.46 5.65 7.56
N VAL A 27 -4.01 6.56 8.42
CA VAL A 27 -4.88 7.49 9.14
C VAL A 27 -4.71 8.88 8.52
N ILE A 28 -5.81 9.54 8.22
CA ILE A 28 -5.83 10.89 7.65
C ILE A 28 -6.37 11.84 8.70
N ASP A 29 -5.60 12.90 8.97
CA ASP A 29 -5.91 13.97 9.94
C ASP A 29 -6.39 13.44 11.30
N ASP A 30 -5.92 12.28 11.75
CA ASP A 30 -6.35 11.58 12.98
C ASP A 30 -7.86 11.24 13.07
N ILE A 31 -8.61 11.35 11.96
CA ILE A 31 -10.08 11.21 11.94
C ILE A 31 -10.59 10.09 11.04
N LEU A 32 -9.79 9.65 10.06
CA LEU A 32 -10.24 8.67 9.07
C LEU A 32 -9.19 7.59 8.84
N LEU A 33 -9.55 6.34 9.16
CA LEU A 33 -8.75 5.16 8.86
C LEU A 33 -9.19 4.54 7.53
N ILE A 34 -8.25 4.41 6.60
CA ILE A 34 -8.45 3.67 5.35
C ILE A 34 -7.60 2.40 5.41
N ARG A 35 -8.24 1.25 5.18
CA ARG A 35 -7.61 -0.08 5.22
C ARG A 35 -7.59 -0.73 3.84
N ASP A 36 -6.76 -1.77 3.67
CA ASP A 36 -6.62 -2.56 2.43
C ASP A 36 -5.99 -1.78 1.26
N ILE A 37 -5.05 -0.87 1.54
CA ILE A 37 -4.20 -0.27 0.51
C ILE A 37 -3.13 -1.28 0.13
N LYS A 38 -3.03 -1.67 -1.14
CA LYS A 38 -2.07 -2.71 -1.56
C LYS A 38 -0.79 -2.06 -2.04
N VAL A 39 0.35 -2.50 -1.53
CA VAL A 39 1.68 -2.18 -2.08
C VAL A 39 2.02 -3.24 -3.12
N ILE A 40 2.31 -2.81 -4.33
CA ILE A 40 2.49 -3.69 -5.48
C ILE A 40 3.81 -3.36 -6.16
N GLU A 41 4.56 -4.39 -6.49
CA GLU A 41 5.76 -4.27 -7.31
C GLU A 41 5.41 -4.42 -8.79
N SER A 42 5.98 -3.55 -9.62
CA SER A 42 5.85 -3.66 -11.08
C SER A 42 6.81 -4.72 -11.61
N LYS A 43 6.60 -5.13 -12.87
CA LYS A 43 7.52 -6.07 -13.54
C LYS A 43 8.94 -5.52 -13.68
N HIS A 44 9.12 -4.20 -13.54
CA HIS A 44 10.40 -3.51 -13.70
C HIS A 44 10.97 -3.04 -12.34
N GLY A 45 10.48 -3.57 -11.22
CA GLY A 45 11.00 -3.28 -9.87
C GLY A 45 10.49 -1.99 -9.21
N GLY A 46 9.73 -1.15 -9.92
CA GLY A 46 9.09 0.04 -9.33
C GLY A 46 7.91 -0.33 -8.42
N LEU A 47 7.77 0.33 -7.27
CA LEU A 47 6.66 0.15 -6.32
C LEU A 47 5.52 1.14 -6.58
N PHE A 48 4.28 0.67 -6.49
CA PHE A 48 3.06 1.46 -6.59
C PHE A 48 2.02 1.00 -5.58
N ILE A 49 0.94 1.77 -5.44
CA ILE A 49 -0.19 1.42 -4.58
C ILE A 49 -1.46 1.16 -5.39
N ASN A 50 -2.36 0.37 -4.84
CA ASN A 50 -3.77 0.33 -5.25
C ASN A 50 -4.63 0.70 -4.05
N PHE A 51 -5.58 1.61 -4.27
CA PHE A 51 -6.59 1.92 -3.28
C PHE A 51 -7.54 0.73 -3.05
N PRO A 52 -8.23 0.71 -1.91
CA PRO A 52 -9.17 -0.35 -1.56
C PRO A 52 -10.27 -0.52 -2.59
N LYS A 53 -10.46 -1.76 -3.04
CA LYS A 53 -11.49 -2.14 -4.00
C LYS A 53 -12.02 -3.53 -3.72
N LYS A 54 -13.32 -3.72 -3.94
CA LYS A 54 -14.02 -4.98 -3.72
C LYS A 54 -14.36 -5.64 -5.04
N LYS A 55 -14.07 -6.94 -5.14
CA LYS A 55 -14.56 -7.76 -6.25
C LYS A 55 -16.05 -8.08 -6.01
N SER A 56 -16.90 -7.73 -6.96
CA SER A 56 -18.33 -8.05 -6.94
C SER A 56 -18.59 -9.50 -7.40
N SER A 57 -19.80 -9.99 -7.12
CA SER A 57 -20.29 -11.28 -7.65
C SER A 57 -20.31 -11.31 -9.19
N SER A 58 -20.45 -10.15 -9.84
CA SER A 58 -20.38 -10.01 -11.29
C SER A 58 -18.95 -9.95 -11.85
N ASN A 59 -17.94 -10.35 -11.07
CA ASN A 59 -16.52 -10.32 -11.43
C ASN A 59 -15.99 -8.92 -11.81
N ARG A 60 -16.65 -7.84 -11.37
CA ARG A 60 -16.19 -6.46 -11.54
C ARG A 60 -15.49 -5.97 -10.27
N PHE A 61 -14.56 -5.05 -10.39
CA PHE A 61 -14.00 -4.35 -9.23
C PHE A 61 -14.78 -3.06 -8.99
N LEU A 62 -15.20 -2.86 -7.75
CA LEU A 62 -15.81 -1.64 -7.25
C LEU A 62 -14.78 -0.94 -6.37
N GLU A 63 -14.39 0.28 -6.74
CA GLU A 63 -13.53 1.10 -5.89
C GLU A 63 -14.29 1.44 -4.61
N ILE A 64 -13.70 1.13 -3.45
CA ILE A 64 -14.24 1.49 -2.13
C ILE A 64 -13.76 2.90 -1.78
N VAL A 65 -12.51 3.22 -2.13
CA VAL A 65 -11.93 4.54 -1.97
C VAL A 65 -11.34 4.95 -3.31
N GLU A 66 -11.78 6.11 -3.80
CA GLU A 66 -11.25 6.72 -5.02
C GLU A 66 -10.74 8.13 -4.68
N PRO A 67 -9.43 8.40 -4.81
CA PRO A 67 -8.92 9.74 -4.62
C PRO A 67 -9.35 10.65 -5.78
N LEU A 68 -9.96 11.79 -5.47
CA LEU A 68 -10.38 12.74 -6.50
C LEU A 68 -9.25 13.68 -6.96
N SER A 69 -8.25 13.90 -6.10
CA SER A 69 -7.08 14.75 -6.36
C SER A 69 -5.85 13.88 -6.64
N LYS A 70 -5.11 14.24 -7.70
CA LYS A 70 -3.84 13.59 -8.04
C LYS A 70 -2.79 13.84 -6.97
N GLU A 71 -2.81 15.03 -6.39
CA GLU A 71 -1.90 15.46 -5.33
C GLU A 71 -2.09 14.58 -4.08
N PHE A 72 -3.35 14.34 -3.69
CA PHE A 72 -3.66 13.45 -2.57
C PHE A 72 -3.29 11.99 -2.87
N ALA A 73 -3.59 11.51 -4.07
CA ALA A 73 -3.18 10.15 -4.48
C ALA A 73 -1.66 9.95 -4.39
N GLU A 74 -0.90 10.96 -4.82
CA GLU A 74 0.56 10.95 -4.77
C GLU A 74 1.10 11.07 -3.33
N GLU A 75 0.46 11.88 -2.48
CA GLU A 75 0.79 11.98 -1.05
C GLU A 75 0.66 10.61 -0.36
N VAL A 76 -0.47 9.93 -0.56
CA VAL A 76 -0.71 8.59 -0.02
C VAL A 76 0.31 7.60 -0.57
N ARG A 77 0.55 7.61 -1.89
CA ARG A 77 1.53 6.72 -2.54
C ARG A 77 2.91 6.87 -1.91
N ARG A 78 3.39 8.10 -1.76
CA ARG A 78 4.70 8.39 -1.16
C ARG A 78 4.75 7.91 0.29
N ALA A 79 3.79 8.31 1.12
CA ALA A 79 3.76 7.93 2.54
C ALA A 79 3.80 6.41 2.74
N VAL A 80 3.00 5.67 1.96
CA VAL A 80 2.93 4.21 2.05
C VAL A 80 4.19 3.52 1.51
N VAL A 81 4.69 3.95 0.34
CA VAL A 81 5.87 3.33 -0.29
C VAL A 81 7.14 3.59 0.53
N ASP A 82 7.30 4.81 1.06
CA ASP A 82 8.47 5.17 1.86
C ASP A 82 8.48 4.37 3.17
N LYS A 83 7.34 4.26 3.86
CA LYS A 83 7.25 3.44 5.08
C LYS A 83 7.50 1.96 4.82
N TYR A 84 7.02 1.43 3.69
CA TYR A 84 7.31 0.06 3.28
C TYR A 84 8.81 -0.16 3.07
N LYS A 85 9.50 0.74 2.37
CA LYS A 85 10.95 0.61 2.13
C LYS A 85 11.77 0.68 3.41
N GLU A 86 11.42 1.60 4.32
CA GLU A 86 12.05 1.72 5.64
C GLU A 86 11.99 0.37 6.39
N LEU A 87 10.80 -0.24 6.47
CA LEU A 87 10.61 -1.53 7.16
C LEU A 87 11.37 -2.68 6.50
N ILE A 88 11.38 -2.77 5.16
CA ILE A 88 12.12 -3.83 4.48
C ILE A 88 13.63 -3.66 4.68
N ASN A 89 14.14 -2.44 4.67
CA ASN A 89 15.57 -2.19 4.92
C ASN A 89 15.95 -2.57 6.35
N ILE A 90 15.15 -2.19 7.36
CA ILE A 90 15.37 -2.59 8.76
C ILE A 90 15.42 -4.12 8.88
N ASN A 91 14.45 -4.82 8.29
CA ASN A 91 14.43 -6.28 8.32
C ASN A 91 15.68 -6.88 7.64
N LEU A 92 16.18 -6.29 6.54
CA LEU A 92 17.40 -6.78 5.89
C LEU A 92 18.62 -6.61 6.78
N GLU A 93 18.74 -5.50 7.50
CA GLU A 93 19.83 -5.25 8.44
C GLU A 93 19.78 -6.23 9.63
N GLU A 94 18.62 -6.48 10.22
CA GLU A 94 18.45 -7.46 11.32
C GLU A 94 18.77 -8.91 10.91
N ASN A 95 18.69 -9.26 9.62
CA ASN A 95 19.02 -10.60 9.12
C ASN A 95 20.50 -10.74 8.70
N LEU A 96 21.31 -9.67 8.82
CA LEU A 96 22.74 -9.67 8.52
C LEU A 96 23.63 -9.81 9.77
N ASP A 97 23.05 -9.62 10.96
CA ASP A 97 23.67 -9.87 12.28
C ASP A 97 23.44 -11.32 12.76
#